data_AF-A0A1Q3S4P9-F1
#
_entry.id   AF-A0A1Q3S4P9-F1
#
_cell.length_a   1.000
_cell.length_b   1.000
_cell.length_c   1.000
_cell.angle_alpha   90.00
_cell.angle_beta   90.00
_cell.angle_gamma   90.00
#
_symmetry.space_group_name_H-M   'P 1'
#
loop_
_entity.id
_entity.type
_entity.pdbx_description
1 polymer ?
#
loop_
_entity_poly.entity_id
_entity_poly.type
_entity_poly.pdbx_seq_one_letter_code
_entity_poly.pdbx_strand_id
1 'polypeptide(L)'
;MFHYTDHLGNIRLSYTENSFTGEATIMEENHYYPFGLKHKAYNTQGYTFVLPMDGTPGYNVPQLMQEDEMNPNPYNYKYNGKELQEELGLNLYDYGARNYDAAIGR
;
A
#
# COMPACT_ATOMS: atom_id res chain seq x y z
N MET A 1 -15.34 1.02 -6.26
CA MET A 1 -14.06 0.45 -5.81
C MET A 1 -14.19 -1.05 -5.71
N PHE A 2 -13.20 -1.79 -6.20
CA PHE A 2 -13.21 -3.25 -6.22
C PHE A 2 -11.87 -3.79 -5.69
N HIS A 3 -11.93 -4.99 -5.10
CA HIS A 3 -10.77 -5.64 -4.52
C HIS A 3 -10.59 -7.04 -5.09
N TYR A 4 -9.35 -7.37 -5.42
CA TYR A 4 -8.95 -8.74 -5.75
C TYR A 4 -8.27 -9.36 -4.53
N THR A 5 -8.87 -10.44 -4.03
CA THR A 5 -8.38 -11.20 -2.88
C THR A 5 -7.74 -12.51 -3.30
N ASP A 6 -6.75 -12.97 -2.54
CA ASP A 6 -6.24 -14.33 -2.67
C ASP A 6 -7.07 -15.35 -1.87
N HIS A 7 -6.65 -16.62 -1.92
CA HIS A 7 -7.31 -17.74 -1.26
C HIS A 7 -7.32 -17.68 0.28
N LEU A 8 -6.48 -16.84 0.90
CA LEU A 8 -6.45 -16.61 2.35
C LEU A 8 -7.26 -15.37 2.73
N GLY A 9 -7.82 -14.65 1.75
CA GLY A 9 -8.55 -13.42 1.96
C GLY A 9 -7.67 -12.18 2.04
N ASN A 10 -6.39 -12.26 1.66
CA ASN A 10 -5.54 -11.08 1.57
C ASN A 10 -5.94 -10.25 0.35
N ILE A 11 -6.08 -8.94 0.52
CA ILE A 11 -6.31 -8.04 -0.61
C ILE A 11 -5.01 -7.79 -1.34
N ARG A 12 -4.90 -8.22 -2.59
CA ARG A 12 -3.67 -8.13 -3.39
C ARG A 12 -3.68 -6.93 -4.34
N LEU A 13 -4.85 -6.51 -4.78
CA LEU A 13 -5.04 -5.38 -5.67
C LEU A 13 -6.35 -4.67 -5.34
N SER A 14 -6.28 -3.36 -5.25
CA SER A 14 -7.44 -2.47 -5.16
C SER A 14 -7.47 -1.58 -6.39
N TYR A 15 -8.62 -1.52 -7.06
CA TYR A 15 -8.79 -0.75 -8.29
C TYR A 15 -10.15 -0.06 -8.33
N THR A 16 -10.20 1.03 -9.09
CA THR A 16 -11.42 1.80 -9.34
C THR A 16 -11.54 2.12 -10.81
N GLU A 17 -12.74 2.48 -11.25
CA GLU A 17 -12.95 2.99 -12.59
C GLU A 17 -12.66 4.50 -12.62
N ASN A 18 -11.97 4.95 -13.66
CA ASN A 18 -11.82 6.37 -13.97
C ASN A 18 -13.13 6.88 -14.57
N SER A 19 -13.82 7.78 -13.87
CA SER A 19 -15.13 8.31 -14.32
C SER A 19 -15.10 9.09 -15.64
N PHE A 20 -13.92 9.51 -16.11
CA PHE A 20 -13.75 10.24 -17.37
C PHE A 20 -13.43 9.33 -18.56
N THR A 21 -12.65 8.26 -18.35
CA THR A 21 -12.22 7.36 -19.42
C THR A 21 -12.92 6.00 -19.42
N GLY A 22 -13.56 5.62 -18.31
CA GLY A 22 -14.12 4.28 -18.11
C GLY A 22 -13.06 3.19 -17.91
N GLU A 23 -11.79 3.56 -17.81
CA GLU A 23 -10.68 2.61 -17.66
C GLU A 23 -10.48 2.24 -16.19
N ALA A 24 -9.99 1.01 -15.95
CA ALA A 24 -9.61 0.58 -14.61
C ALA A 24 -8.28 1.23 -14.20
N THR A 25 -8.30 1.98 -13.12
CA THR A 25 -7.13 2.59 -12.47
C THR A 25 -6.78 1.80 -11.21
N ILE A 26 -5.51 1.40 -11.11
CA ILE A 26 -4.98 0.75 -9.90
C ILE A 26 -4.86 1.81 -8.80
N MET A 27 -5.48 1.55 -7.66
CA MET A 27 -5.37 2.40 -6.46
C MET A 27 -4.24 1.92 -5.57
N GLU A 28 -4.13 0.62 -5.35
CA GLU A 28 -3.16 0.04 -4.41
C GLU A 28 -2.80 -1.38 -4.84
N GLU A 29 -1.52 -1.73 -4.73
CA GLU A 29 -1.00 -3.08 -4.94
C GLU A 29 -0.34 -3.57 -3.65
N ASN A 30 -0.73 -4.76 -3.22
CA ASN A 30 -0.44 -5.27 -1.88
C ASN A 30 0.28 -6.61 -1.95
N HIS A 31 1.53 -6.62 -1.49
CA HIS A 31 2.35 -7.82 -1.33
C HIS A 31 2.61 -8.04 0.14
N TYR A 32 2.42 -9.27 0.62
CA TYR A 32 2.58 -9.60 2.03
C TYR A 32 3.65 -10.68 2.20
N TYR A 33 4.48 -10.51 3.23
CA TYR A 33 5.24 -11.60 3.83
C TYR A 33 4.27 -12.66 4.42
N PRO A 34 4.73 -13.89 4.69
CA PRO A 34 3.87 -14.96 5.21
C PRO A 34 3.11 -14.62 6.50
N PHE A 35 3.64 -13.69 7.30
CA PHE A 35 3.02 -13.24 8.56
C PHE A 35 2.24 -11.92 8.40
N GLY A 36 1.97 -11.48 7.18
CA GLY A 36 1.09 -10.34 6.91
C GLY A 36 1.77 -8.98 6.87
N LEU A 37 3.09 -8.91 7.09
CA LEU A 37 3.81 -7.65 6.95
C LEU A 37 3.79 -7.26 5.47
N LYS A 38 3.27 -6.07 5.17
CA LYS A 38 3.20 -5.56 3.80
C LYS A 38 4.61 -5.22 3.32
N HIS A 39 4.99 -5.70 2.14
CA HIS A 39 6.20 -5.26 1.49
C HIS A 39 6.05 -3.79 1.07
N LYS A 40 7.17 -3.06 1.06
CA LYS A 40 7.23 -1.71 0.51
C LYS A 40 7.80 -1.74 -0.91
N ALA A 41 7.68 -0.63 -1.63
CA ALA A 41 8.25 -0.43 -2.96
C ALA A 41 7.58 -1.18 -4.13
N TYR A 42 6.25 -1.34 -4.05
CA TYR A 42 5.42 -1.78 -5.18
C TYR A 42 4.55 -0.61 -5.67
N ASN A 43 4.23 -0.59 -6.97
CA ASN A 43 3.45 0.47 -7.63
C ASN A 43 4.05 1.90 -7.52
N THR A 44 5.36 2.02 -7.77
CA THR A 44 6.07 3.31 -7.91
C THR A 44 5.70 4.03 -9.20
N GLN A 45 4.89 5.10 -9.13
CA GLN A 45 4.53 5.93 -10.29
C GLN A 45 5.22 7.31 -10.29
N GLY A 46 6.20 7.55 -9.40
CA GLY A 46 6.89 8.83 -9.27
C GLY A 46 8.42 8.73 -9.44
N TYR A 47 9.01 9.69 -10.15
CA TYR A 47 10.45 9.96 -10.14
C TYR A 47 10.69 11.29 -9.45
N THR A 48 11.68 11.36 -8.56
CA THR A 48 12.15 12.64 -8.02
C THR A 48 13.48 13.00 -8.63
N PHE A 49 13.65 14.29 -8.94
CA PHE A 49 14.90 14.80 -9.48
C PHE A 49 15.78 15.24 -8.32
N VAL A 50 16.88 14.50 -8.10
CA VAL A 50 17.86 14.87 -7.08
C VAL A 50 18.96 15.66 -7.75
N LEU A 51 19.17 16.89 -7.28
CA LEU A 51 20.33 17.71 -7.62
C LEU A 51 21.42 17.45 -6.57
N PRO A 52 22.53 16.79 -6.93
CA PRO A 52 23.66 16.62 -6.02
C PRO A 52 24.26 17.97 -5.65
N MET A 53 24.74 18.07 -4.41
CA MET A 53 25.30 19.32 -3.87
C MET A 53 26.65 19.70 -4.50
N ASP A 54 27.26 18.79 -5.26
CA ASP A 54 28.53 18.96 -5.98
C ASP A 54 28.37 19.64 -7.36
N GLY A 55 27.15 20.02 -7.74
CA GLY A 55 26.87 20.71 -9.00
C GLY A 55 26.85 19.81 -10.23
N THR A 56 26.90 18.48 -10.07
CA THR A 56 26.70 17.55 -11.18
C THR A 56 25.25 17.58 -11.69
N PRO A 57 25.00 17.31 -12.99
CA PRO A 57 23.64 17.17 -13.51
C PRO A 57 22.85 16.14 -12.70
N GLY A 58 21.64 16.50 -12.28
CA GLY A 58 20.82 15.63 -11.45
C GLY A 58 20.41 14.34 -12.16
N TYR A 59 20.05 13.35 -11.34
CA TYR A 59 19.56 12.05 -11.82
C TYR A 59 18.15 11.81 -11.30
N ASN A 60 17.32 11.16 -12.12
CA ASN A 60 16.01 10.68 -11.70
C ASN A 60 16.21 9.47 -10.79
N VAL A 61 15.72 9.54 -9.56
CA VAL A 61 15.61 8.38 -8.69
C VAL A 61 14.13 8.01 -8.54
N PRO A 62 13.78 6.71 -8.62
CA PRO A 62 12.41 6.29 -8.38
C PRO A 62 12.05 6.65 -6.93
N GLN A 63 11.00 7.44 -6.75
CA GLN A 63 10.49 7.79 -5.45
C GLN A 63 9.27 6.93 -5.15
N LEU A 64 9.24 6.35 -3.95
CA LEU A 64 8.00 5.80 -3.41
C LEU A 64 7.02 6.97 -3.27
N MET A 65 5.91 6.94 -4.01
CA MET A 65 4.79 7.78 -3.62
C MET A 65 4.34 7.25 -2.25
N GLN A 66 4.26 8.12 -1.24
CA GLN A 66 3.62 7.72 0.01
C GLN A 66 2.19 7.34 -0.35
N GLU A 67 1.77 6.16 0.11
CA GLU A 67 0.51 5.50 -0.26
C GLU A 67 -0.71 6.42 -0.06
N ASP A 68 -0.61 7.43 0.81
CA ASP A 68 -1.68 8.35 1.20
C ASP A 68 -1.86 9.59 0.32
N GLU A 69 -0.87 9.99 -0.50
CA GLU A 69 -0.91 11.35 -1.10
C GLU A 69 -1.63 11.43 -2.46
N MET A 70 -1.63 10.37 -3.27
CA MET A 70 -2.15 10.44 -4.65
C MET A 70 -3.47 9.70 -4.88
N ASN A 71 -3.79 8.70 -4.05
CA ASN A 71 -5.05 7.98 -4.14
C ASN A 71 -5.37 7.31 -2.80
N PRO A 72 -5.83 8.08 -1.79
CA PRO A 72 -6.13 7.52 -0.48
C PRO A 72 -7.18 6.42 -0.65
N ASN A 73 -6.80 5.19 -0.37
CA ASN A 73 -7.73 4.08 -0.35
C ASN A 73 -8.49 4.12 0.99
N PRO A 74 -9.78 4.46 1.02
CA PRO A 74 -10.55 4.53 2.27
C PRO A 74 -10.82 3.14 2.88
N TYR A 75 -10.38 2.07 2.23
CA TYR A 75 -10.60 0.69 2.65
C TYR A 75 -9.39 0.15 3.42
N ASN A 76 -9.55 0.07 4.74
CA ASN A 76 -8.48 -0.27 5.69
C ASN A 76 -8.29 -1.77 5.91
N TYR A 77 -9.13 -2.62 5.32
CA TYR A 77 -8.95 -4.07 5.42
C TYR A 77 -7.85 -4.52 4.47
N LYS A 78 -6.94 -5.39 4.91
CA LYS A 78 -5.76 -5.81 4.15
C LYS A 78 -5.50 -7.32 4.27
N TYR A 79 -4.63 -7.72 5.19
CA TYR A 79 -4.22 -9.10 5.41
C TYR A 79 -5.32 -9.93 6.10
N ASN A 80 -5.56 -11.16 5.63
CA ASN A 80 -6.63 -12.08 6.08
C ASN A 80 -8.02 -11.43 6.16
N GLY A 81 -8.28 -10.40 5.35
CA GLY A 81 -9.50 -9.61 5.40
C GLY A 81 -9.74 -8.94 6.75
N LYS A 82 -8.67 -8.58 7.49
CA LYS A 82 -8.75 -7.83 8.75
C LYS A 82 -8.38 -6.37 8.55
N GLU A 83 -9.01 -5.54 9.35
CA GLU A 83 -8.78 -4.11 9.39
C GLU A 83 -7.39 -3.82 9.97
N LEU A 84 -6.61 -3.03 9.25
CA LEU A 84 -5.34 -2.48 9.72
C LEU A 84 -5.62 -1.15 10.42
N GLN A 85 -5.20 -1.06 11.68
CA GLN A 85 -5.31 0.13 12.54
C GLN A 85 -3.95 0.81 12.65
N GLU A 86 -3.86 2.04 12.14
CA GLU A 86 -2.63 2.84 12.08
C GLU A 86 -2.71 4.10 12.97
N GLU A 87 -3.84 4.35 13.62
CA GLU A 87 -4.14 5.61 14.34
C GLU A 87 -3.18 5.86 15.52
N LEU A 88 -2.66 4.79 16.13
CA LEU A 88 -1.69 4.84 17.21
C LEU A 88 -0.24 4.65 16.74
N GLY A 89 -0.01 4.55 15.42
CA GLY A 89 1.30 4.25 14.84
C GLY A 89 1.81 2.85 15.14
N LEU A 90 0.93 1.94 15.56
CA LEU A 90 1.27 0.56 15.93
C LEU A 90 1.06 -0.45 14.79
N ASN A 91 0.31 -0.07 13.75
CA ASN A 91 0.05 -0.88 12.54
C ASN A 91 -0.46 -2.28 12.88
N LEU A 92 -1.51 -2.35 13.69
CA LEU A 92 -2.06 -3.60 14.22
C LEU A 92 -3.29 -4.04 13.44
N TYR A 93 -3.42 -5.35 13.22
CA TYR A 93 -4.63 -5.92 12.65
C TYR A 93 -5.66 -6.25 13.73
N ASP A 94 -6.90 -5.83 13.52
CA ASP A 94 -8.01 -6.14 14.43
C ASP A 94 -8.63 -7.51 14.09
N TYR A 95 -8.45 -8.49 15.00
CA TYR A 95 -9.10 -9.80 14.93
C TYR A 95 -10.26 -9.93 15.93
N GLY A 96 -10.80 -8.81 16.41
CA GLY A 96 -11.93 -8.68 17.33
C GLY A 96 -11.53 -8.90 18.79
N ALA A 97 -11.07 -10.10 19.14
CA ALA A 97 -10.71 -10.43 20.52
C ALA A 97 -9.23 -10.15 20.85
N ARG A 98 -8.39 -10.00 19.82
CA ARG A 98 -6.95 -9.74 19.93
C ARG A 98 -6.50 -8.88 18.76
N ASN A 99 -5.48 -8.08 19.00
CA ASN A 99 -4.71 -7.45 17.93
C ASN A 99 -3.60 -8.40 17.46
N TYR A 100 -3.25 -8.31 16.18
CA TYR A 100 -2.18 -9.07 15.56
C TYR A 100 -1.13 -8.11 14.99
N ASP A 101 0.10 -8.24 15.42
CA ASP A 101 1.24 -7.50 14.90
C ASP A 101 1.95 -8.33 13.84
N ALA A 102 1.83 -7.88 12.59
CA ALA A 102 2.40 -8.56 11.45
C ALA A 102 3.94 -8.45 11.39
N ALA A 103 4.54 -7.44 12.03
CA ALA A 103 5.99 -7.26 12.05
C ALA A 103 6.69 -8.33 12.92
N ILE A 104 5.99 -8.84 13.93
CA ILE A 104 6.48 -9.92 14.82
C ILE A 104 5.71 -11.24 14.66
N GLY A 105 4.68 -11.27 13.82
CA GLY A 105 3.91 -12.46 13.49
C GLY A 105 3.04 -12.99 14.63
N ARG A 106 2.53 -12.14 15.53
CA ARG A 106 1.66 -12.56 16.64
C ARG A 106 0.75 -11.47 17.16
#